data_AF-A0AAW0VRR1-F1
#
_entry.id   AF-A0AAW0VRR1-F1
#
_cell.length_a   1.000
_cell.length_b   1.000
_cell.length_c   1.000
_cell.angle_alpha   90.00
_cell.angle_beta   90.00
_cell.angle_gamma   90.00
#
_symmetry.space_group_name_H-M   'P 1'
#
loop_
_entity.id
_entity.type
_entity.pdbx_description
1 polymer ?
#
loop_
_entity_poly.entity_id
_entity_poly.type
_entity_poly.pdbx_seq_one_letter_code
_entity_poly.pdbx_strand_id
1 'polypeptide(L)'
;MRKFLNENMLWMKSMIALNKKSCPVWHNVDLILTQMNGLSMGYNKTAENPMDPDSILWLNLMGDLEDLEAALDPSIHNINFEDWVKSGQFRGDGHCSALIKLLPGNTDLYVSHVTWNTYQSMLRIQKKYIFPFRRTGSSGPEDMNPGHTVAFSSYPGILFSGDDFHILSTGLVTLETTIGNSNPALWKNITATGE
;
A
#
# COMPACT_ATOMS: atom_id res chain seq x y z
N MET A 1 16.47 0.65 -7.87
CA MET A 1 15.39 0.03 -7.05
C MET A 1 15.88 -0.82 -5.88
N ARG A 2 16.42 -2.04 -6.07
CA ARG A 2 16.73 -2.97 -4.94
C ARG A 2 17.61 -2.39 -3.83
N LYS A 3 18.65 -1.63 -4.18
CA LYS A 3 19.50 -0.93 -3.20
C LYS A 3 18.69 0.04 -2.33
N PHE A 4 17.84 0.87 -2.95
CA PHE A 4 16.97 1.83 -2.28
C PHE A 4 15.99 1.13 -1.32
N LEU A 5 15.31 0.07 -1.78
CA LEU A 5 14.38 -0.70 -0.93
C LEU A 5 15.09 -1.37 0.25
N ASN A 6 16.31 -1.88 0.06
CA ASN A 6 17.08 -2.48 1.14
C ASN A 6 17.51 -1.43 2.17
N GLU A 7 17.99 -0.27 1.74
CA GLU A 7 18.31 0.87 2.62
C GLU A 7 17.08 1.32 3.42
N ASN A 8 15.92 1.44 2.75
CA ASN A 8 14.66 1.79 3.41
C ASN A 8 14.21 0.73 4.44
N MET A 9 14.31 -0.55 4.10
CA MET A 9 13.98 -1.64 5.02
C MET A 9 14.89 -1.66 6.25
N LEU A 10 16.19 -1.40 6.08
CA LEU A 10 17.14 -1.29 7.18
C LEU A 10 16.81 -0.11 8.10
N TRP A 11 16.45 1.03 7.53
CA TRP A 11 16.02 2.21 8.28
C TRP A 11 14.71 1.96 9.04
N MET A 12 13.69 1.36 8.40
CA MET A 12 12.45 1.00 9.10
C MET A 12 12.73 0.07 10.28
N LYS A 13 13.59 -0.94 10.10
CA LYS A 13 13.98 -1.87 11.18
C LYS A 13 14.69 -1.15 12.34
N SER A 14 15.56 -0.19 12.06
CA SER A 14 16.24 0.59 13.12
C SER A 14 15.23 1.45 13.89
N MET A 15 14.30 2.10 13.19
CA MET A 15 13.26 2.92 13.81
C MET A 15 12.27 2.09 14.64
N ILE A 16 11.90 0.90 14.17
CA ILE A 16 11.09 -0.07 14.93
C ILE A 16 11.81 -0.48 16.21
N ALA A 17 13.09 -0.85 16.12
CA ALA A 17 13.87 -1.30 17.28
C ALA A 17 13.94 -0.22 18.38
N LEU A 18 14.05 1.05 17.97
CA LEU A 18 14.12 2.19 18.89
C LEU A 18 12.76 2.57 19.47
N ASN A 19 11.68 2.51 18.67
CA ASN A 19 10.46 3.26 18.98
C ASN A 19 9.21 2.40 19.18
N LYS A 20 9.16 1.12 18.78
CA LYS A 20 7.90 0.35 18.73
C LYS A 20 7.17 0.19 20.07
N LYS A 21 7.88 0.33 21.19
CA LYS A 21 7.29 0.21 22.53
C LYS A 21 6.39 1.41 22.86
N SER A 22 6.81 2.61 22.48
CA SER A 22 6.16 3.88 22.89
C SER A 22 5.52 4.64 21.72
N CYS A 23 5.98 4.42 20.49
CA CYS A 23 5.48 5.10 19.31
C CYS A 23 4.42 4.24 18.58
N PRO A 24 3.17 4.71 18.46
CA PRO A 24 2.12 3.97 17.76
C PRO A 24 2.46 3.67 16.29
N VAL A 25 3.09 4.63 15.60
CA VAL A 25 3.45 4.47 14.18
C VAL A 25 4.40 3.29 14.02
N TRP A 26 5.53 3.30 14.72
CA TRP A 26 6.54 2.24 14.58
C TRP A 26 6.08 0.88 15.10
N HIS A 27 5.15 0.84 16.07
CA HIS A 27 4.51 -0.41 16.45
C HIS A 27 3.67 -0.99 15.30
N ASN A 28 2.85 -0.17 14.65
CA ASN A 28 1.99 -0.64 13.57
C ASN A 28 2.77 -0.96 12.30
N VAL A 29 3.88 -0.26 12.01
CA VAL A 29 4.81 -0.65 10.94
C VAL A 29 5.41 -2.04 11.21
N ASP A 30 5.83 -2.34 12.45
CA ASP A 30 6.30 -3.68 12.84
C ASP A 30 5.24 -4.77 12.60
N LEU A 31 3.97 -4.48 12.91
CA LEU A 31 2.85 -5.40 12.67
C LEU A 31 2.63 -5.67 11.18
N ILE A 32 2.66 -4.63 10.34
CA ILE A 32 2.49 -4.77 8.88
C ILE A 32 3.63 -5.58 8.27
N LEU A 33 4.88 -5.27 8.62
CA LEU A 33 6.05 -6.03 8.14
C LEU A 33 6.03 -7.49 8.64
N THR A 34 5.55 -7.71 9.86
CA THR A 34 5.35 -9.06 10.40
C THR A 34 4.29 -9.83 9.62
N GLN A 35 3.16 -9.19 9.29
CA GLN A 35 2.10 -9.79 8.47
C GLN A 35 2.61 -10.15 7.07
N MET A 36 3.42 -9.27 6.47
CA MET A 36 4.05 -9.49 5.16
C MET A 36 4.98 -10.70 5.17
N ASN A 37 5.84 -10.80 6.18
CA ASN A 37 6.72 -11.94 6.36
C ASN A 37 5.92 -13.24 6.59
N GLY A 38 4.88 -13.18 7.42
CA GLY A 38 3.99 -14.32 7.68
C GLY A 38 3.30 -14.84 6.42
N LEU A 39 2.86 -13.96 5.52
CA LEU A 39 2.28 -14.33 4.23
C LEU A 39 3.30 -15.05 3.33
N SER A 40 4.52 -14.50 3.21
CA SER A 40 5.61 -15.11 2.44
C SER A 40 5.98 -16.49 2.98
N MET A 41 6.18 -16.61 4.29
CA MET A 41 6.45 -17.88 4.96
C MET A 41 5.32 -18.90 4.79
N GLY A 42 4.07 -18.46 4.92
CA GLY A 42 2.89 -19.30 4.76
C GLY A 42 2.78 -19.88 3.35
N TYR A 43 2.97 -19.03 2.33
CA TYR A 43 2.99 -19.47 0.93
C TYR A 43 4.13 -20.47 0.67
N ASN A 44 5.35 -20.11 1.06
CA ASN A 44 6.55 -20.91 0.80
C ASN A 44 6.56 -22.26 1.52
N LYS A 45 5.77 -22.42 2.60
CA LYS A 45 5.64 -23.70 3.31
C LYS A 45 4.96 -24.78 2.47
N THR A 46 4.09 -24.41 1.54
CA THR A 46 3.25 -25.34 0.78
C THR A 46 3.40 -25.22 -0.73
N ALA A 47 4.11 -24.21 -1.22
CA ALA A 47 4.26 -23.97 -2.64
C ALA A 47 5.21 -24.99 -3.30
N GLU A 48 4.80 -25.51 -4.46
CA GLU A 48 5.71 -26.29 -5.33
C GLU A 48 6.88 -25.42 -5.82
N ASN A 49 6.61 -24.14 -6.07
CA ASN A 49 7.59 -23.13 -6.45
C ASN A 49 7.61 -22.00 -5.40
N PRO A 50 8.55 -22.03 -4.45
CA PRO A 50 8.69 -20.97 -3.45
C PRO A 50 8.98 -19.61 -4.10
N MET A 51 8.42 -18.55 -3.54
CA MET A 51 8.72 -17.18 -3.94
C MET A 51 10.02 -16.70 -3.32
N ASP A 52 10.68 -15.76 -4.01
CA ASP A 52 11.77 -14.98 -3.44
C ASP A 52 11.29 -14.21 -2.19
N PRO A 53 12.16 -13.99 -1.17
CA PRO A 53 11.80 -13.32 0.07
C PRO A 53 11.12 -11.96 -0.10
N ASP A 54 11.49 -11.21 -1.14
CA ASP A 54 10.99 -9.86 -1.39
C ASP A 54 9.71 -9.84 -2.25
N SER A 55 9.24 -10.98 -2.76
CA SER A 55 8.14 -11.02 -3.74
C SER A 55 6.84 -10.40 -3.20
N ILE A 56 6.52 -10.67 -1.93
CA ILE A 56 5.35 -10.05 -1.30
C ILE A 56 5.55 -8.54 -1.12
N LEU A 57 6.78 -8.07 -0.83
CA LEU A 57 7.05 -6.64 -0.78
C LEU A 57 6.78 -6.00 -2.14
N TRP A 58 7.24 -6.59 -3.23
CA TRP A 58 6.97 -6.09 -4.58
C TRP A 58 5.47 -6.00 -4.90
N LEU A 59 4.67 -7.01 -4.51
CA LEU A 59 3.21 -6.94 -4.66
C LEU A 59 2.59 -5.78 -3.88
N ASN A 60 3.16 -5.42 -2.73
CA ASN A 60 2.67 -4.36 -1.86
C ASN A 60 3.26 -2.98 -2.19
N LEU A 61 4.16 -2.87 -3.17
CA LEU A 61 4.71 -1.61 -3.67
C LEU A 61 4.05 -1.18 -4.99
N MET A 62 3.04 -1.89 -5.49
CA MET A 62 2.53 -1.71 -6.86
C MET A 62 2.22 -0.25 -7.22
N GLY A 63 1.61 0.52 -6.31
CA GLY A 63 1.38 1.95 -6.51
C GLY A 63 2.67 2.79 -6.41
N ASP A 64 3.49 2.55 -5.38
CA ASP A 64 4.77 3.26 -5.19
C ASP A 64 5.76 3.06 -6.35
N LEU A 65 5.70 1.91 -7.05
CA LEU A 65 6.59 1.61 -8.16
C LEU A 65 6.46 2.62 -9.30
N GLU A 66 5.27 3.19 -9.53
CA GLU A 66 5.05 4.19 -10.59
C GLU A 66 5.95 5.42 -10.39
N ASP A 67 6.00 5.95 -9.17
CA ASP A 67 6.84 7.11 -8.84
C ASP A 67 8.31 6.72 -8.62
N LEU A 68 8.57 5.56 -8.00
CA LEU A 68 9.94 5.09 -7.74
C LEU A 68 10.70 4.78 -9.03
N GLU A 69 10.05 4.26 -10.06
CA GLU A 69 10.67 4.06 -11.38
C GLU A 69 11.12 5.39 -11.97
N ALA A 70 10.24 6.41 -11.97
CA ALA A 70 10.57 7.75 -12.45
C ALA A 70 11.67 8.44 -11.65
N ALA A 71 11.70 8.24 -10.33
CA ALA A 71 12.68 8.87 -9.45
C ALA A 71 14.06 8.21 -9.51
N LEU A 72 14.12 6.89 -9.67
CA LEU A 72 15.36 6.11 -9.53
C LEU A 72 15.95 5.64 -10.87
N ASP A 73 15.18 5.66 -11.95
CA ASP A 73 15.65 5.27 -13.28
C ASP A 73 15.27 6.32 -14.34
N PRO A 74 16.13 7.34 -14.57
CA PRO A 74 15.87 8.36 -15.59
C PRO A 74 15.71 7.79 -17.01
N SER A 75 16.14 6.55 -17.28
CA SER A 75 16.06 5.94 -18.61
C SER A 75 14.64 5.53 -19.00
N ILE A 76 13.74 5.36 -18.03
CA ILE A 76 12.33 5.03 -18.31
C ILE A 76 11.58 6.16 -19.06
N HIS A 77 12.12 7.38 -19.06
CA HIS A 77 11.57 8.49 -19.85
C HIS A 77 11.86 8.39 -21.36
N ASN A 78 12.73 7.46 -21.78
CA ASN A 78 13.16 7.28 -23.18
C ASN A 78 12.78 5.89 -23.75
N ILE A 79 11.77 5.22 -23.19
CA ILE A 79 11.27 3.95 -23.75
C ILE A 79 10.45 4.21 -25.01
N ASN A 80 10.66 3.37 -26.03
CA ASN A 80 9.84 3.42 -27.24
C ASN A 80 8.43 2.88 -26.96
N PHE A 81 7.49 3.12 -27.88
CA PHE A 81 6.08 2.71 -27.69
C PHE A 81 5.90 1.21 -27.48
N GLU A 82 6.71 0.38 -28.12
CA GLU A 82 6.59 -1.07 -28.04
C GLU A 82 7.05 -1.61 -26.68
N ASP A 83 8.14 -1.07 -26.15
CA ASP A 83 8.65 -1.39 -24.81
C ASP A 83 7.75 -0.81 -23.72
N TRP A 84 7.11 0.33 -23.95
CA TRP A 84 6.07 0.88 -23.06
C TRP A 84 4.82 0.00 -22.99
N VAL A 85 4.32 -0.53 -24.12
CA VAL A 85 3.19 -1.48 -24.09
C VAL A 85 3.56 -2.74 -23.30
N LYS A 86 4.80 -3.21 -23.43
CA LYS A 86 5.31 -4.39 -22.70
C LYS A 86 5.59 -4.11 -21.22
N SER A 87 5.88 -2.87 -20.84
CA SER A 87 6.12 -2.50 -19.43
C SER A 87 4.84 -2.48 -18.60
N GLY A 88 3.67 -2.34 -19.24
CA GLY A 88 2.39 -2.26 -18.54
C GLY A 88 2.16 -0.93 -17.80
N GLN A 89 3.00 0.08 -18.07
CA GLN A 89 2.83 1.43 -17.53
C GLN A 89 1.53 2.06 -18.07
N PHE A 90 0.87 2.91 -17.26
CA PHE A 90 -0.32 3.64 -17.69
C PHE A 90 0.02 4.76 -18.69
N ARG A 91 -0.89 5.01 -19.64
CA ARG A 91 -0.80 6.15 -20.57
C ARG A 91 -1.83 7.19 -20.16
N GLY A 92 -1.38 8.42 -19.90
CA GLY A 92 -2.23 9.52 -19.44
C GLY A 92 -2.40 9.54 -17.91
N ASP A 93 -3.31 10.38 -17.42
CA ASP A 93 -3.44 10.69 -15.99
C ASP A 93 -3.93 9.52 -15.12
N GLY A 94 -4.31 8.38 -15.73
CA GLY A 94 -4.36 7.05 -15.10
C GLY A 94 -5.13 6.91 -13.78
N HIS A 95 -5.94 7.91 -13.40
CA HIS A 95 -6.47 8.02 -12.05
C HIS A 95 -7.79 7.29 -11.88
N CYS A 96 -8.04 6.84 -10.66
CA CYS A 96 -9.34 6.33 -10.24
C CYS A 96 -10.40 7.45 -10.25
N SER A 97 -11.68 7.09 -10.12
CA SER A 97 -12.78 8.05 -9.99
C SER A 97 -13.52 7.87 -8.67
N ALA A 98 -13.77 8.96 -7.95
CA ALA A 98 -14.47 8.95 -6.66
C ALA A 98 -15.66 9.93 -6.63
N LEU A 99 -16.68 9.62 -5.83
CA LEU A 99 -17.80 10.52 -5.57
C LEU A 99 -18.27 10.41 -4.12
N ILE A 100 -18.39 11.56 -3.45
CA ILE A 100 -19.02 11.72 -2.15
C ILE A 100 -20.29 12.55 -2.36
N LYS A 101 -21.46 11.97 -2.07
CA LYS A 101 -22.76 12.56 -2.40
C LYS A 101 -23.69 12.60 -1.21
N LEU A 102 -23.98 13.82 -0.72
CA LEU A 102 -25.07 14.09 0.22
C LEU A 102 -26.41 14.05 -0.53
N LEU A 103 -27.36 13.26 -0.02
CA LEU A 103 -28.69 13.14 -0.59
C LEU A 103 -29.60 14.34 -0.22
N PRO A 104 -30.64 14.64 -1.02
CA PRO A 104 -31.59 15.70 -0.71
C PRO A 104 -32.20 15.56 0.68
N GLY A 105 -32.23 16.65 1.44
CA GLY A 105 -32.75 16.66 2.81
C GLY A 105 -31.82 16.03 3.85
N ASN A 106 -30.53 15.82 3.52
CA ASN A 106 -29.53 15.22 4.40
C ASN A 106 -29.94 13.83 4.92
N THR A 107 -30.67 13.07 4.11
CA THR A 107 -31.18 11.75 4.51
C THR A 107 -30.08 10.69 4.56
N ASP A 108 -29.04 10.83 3.74
CA ASP A 108 -27.90 9.92 3.71
C ASP A 108 -26.68 10.58 3.03
N LEU A 109 -25.52 9.94 3.19
CA LEU A 109 -24.25 10.28 2.55
C LEU A 109 -23.66 9.07 1.82
N TYR A 110 -23.68 9.09 0.50
CA TYR A 110 -23.09 8.03 -0.32
C TYR A 110 -21.62 8.32 -0.61
N VAL A 111 -20.81 7.25 -0.61
CA VAL A 111 -19.39 7.29 -0.97
C VAL A 111 -19.14 6.15 -1.95
N SER A 112 -18.59 6.47 -3.13
CA SER A 112 -18.28 5.49 -4.17
C SER A 112 -16.89 5.72 -4.75
N HIS A 113 -16.26 4.63 -5.16
CA HIS A 113 -14.94 4.61 -5.78
C HIS A 113 -14.92 3.64 -6.97
N VAL A 114 -14.23 4.02 -8.05
CA VAL A 114 -14.06 3.23 -9.27
C VAL A 114 -12.58 3.24 -9.63
N THR A 115 -11.91 2.14 -9.32
CA THR A 115 -10.49 1.96 -9.61
C THR A 115 -10.25 1.80 -11.09
N TRP A 116 -9.27 2.53 -11.61
CA TRP A 116 -8.76 2.34 -12.97
C TRP A 116 -7.46 1.56 -12.86
N ASN A 117 -7.41 0.38 -13.48
CA ASN A 117 -6.20 -0.43 -13.49
C ASN A 117 -6.14 -1.26 -14.78
N THR A 118 -4.99 -1.87 -15.05
CA THR A 118 -4.80 -2.83 -16.14
C THR A 118 -5.74 -4.02 -15.97
N TYR A 119 -6.28 -4.55 -17.07
CA TYR A 119 -7.21 -5.69 -17.02
C TYR A 119 -6.61 -6.96 -16.40
N GLN A 120 -5.29 -7.13 -16.48
CA GLN A 120 -4.58 -8.24 -15.83
C GLN A 120 -4.66 -8.21 -14.29
N SER A 121 -4.97 -7.06 -13.69
CA SER A 121 -5.18 -6.93 -12.24
C SER A 121 -6.55 -7.42 -11.77
N MET A 122 -7.47 -7.83 -12.66
CA MET A 122 -8.86 -8.15 -12.29
C MET A 122 -9.05 -9.44 -11.47
N LEU A 123 -7.98 -10.05 -10.94
CA LEU A 123 -8.11 -11.01 -9.85
C LEU A 123 -8.36 -10.27 -8.55
N ARG A 124 -9.63 -10.21 -8.13
CA ARG A 124 -10.09 -9.40 -6.99
C ARG A 124 -10.41 -10.24 -5.76
N ILE A 125 -10.18 -9.67 -4.59
CA ILE A 125 -10.62 -10.21 -3.29
C ILE A 125 -11.15 -9.06 -2.45
N GLN A 126 -12.43 -9.13 -2.03
CA GLN A 126 -12.92 -8.28 -0.95
C GLN A 126 -12.42 -8.84 0.38
N LYS A 127 -11.72 -8.01 1.17
CA LYS A 127 -11.13 -8.44 2.44
C LYS A 127 -11.84 -7.79 3.60
N LYS A 128 -11.93 -8.54 4.70
CA LYS A 128 -12.32 -8.05 6.02
C LYS A 128 -11.28 -8.51 7.02
N TYR A 129 -10.59 -7.56 7.63
CA TYR A 129 -9.67 -7.82 8.73
C TYR A 129 -10.32 -7.43 10.05
N ILE A 130 -10.14 -8.28 11.04
CA ILE A 130 -10.53 -8.07 12.44
C ILE A 130 -9.29 -8.42 13.26
N PHE A 131 -8.53 -7.42 13.65
CA PHE A 131 -7.27 -7.62 14.35
C PHE A 131 -7.32 -7.00 15.75
N PRO A 132 -7.00 -7.76 16.81
CA PRO A 132 -6.94 -7.25 18.18
C PRO A 132 -5.60 -6.53 18.46
N PHE A 133 -5.13 -5.72 17.50
CA PHE A 133 -3.87 -5.01 17.62
C PHE A 133 -3.97 -3.84 18.58
N ARG A 134 -2.92 -3.65 19.37
CA ARG A 134 -2.84 -2.59 20.37
C ARG A 134 -2.22 -1.33 19.76
N ARG A 135 -2.42 -0.20 20.43
CA ARG A 135 -1.91 1.08 19.94
C ARG A 135 -0.38 1.14 19.91
N THR A 136 0.29 0.59 20.92
CA THR A 136 1.76 0.51 21.01
C THR A 136 2.21 -0.86 21.53
N GLY A 137 3.50 -1.16 21.40
CA GLY A 137 4.08 -2.40 21.92
C GLY A 137 4.05 -2.54 23.46
N SER A 138 3.79 -1.45 24.19
CA SER A 138 3.64 -1.46 25.64
C SER A 138 2.21 -1.20 26.12
N SER A 139 1.26 -1.00 25.20
CA SER A 139 -0.15 -0.82 25.52
C SER A 139 -0.74 -2.08 26.17
N GLY A 140 -1.63 -1.87 27.15
CA GLY A 140 -2.46 -2.93 27.73
C GLY A 140 -3.54 -3.41 26.75
N PRO A 141 -4.26 -4.51 27.08
CA PRO A 141 -5.32 -5.04 26.22
C PRO A 141 -6.45 -4.05 25.92
N GLU A 142 -6.72 -3.13 26.85
CA GLU A 142 -7.80 -2.14 26.75
C GLU A 142 -7.52 -1.02 25.72
N ASP A 143 -6.25 -0.80 25.36
CA ASP A 143 -5.81 0.25 24.41
C ASP A 143 -5.60 -0.35 23.01
N MET A 144 -6.72 -0.86 22.46
CA MET A 144 -6.80 -1.44 21.13
C MET A 144 -6.84 -0.33 20.06
N ASN A 145 -6.28 -0.62 18.88
CA ASN A 145 -6.41 0.26 17.72
C ASN A 145 -7.90 0.51 17.40
N PRO A 146 -8.35 1.76 17.24
CA PRO A 146 -9.77 2.06 17.00
C PRO A 146 -10.25 1.53 15.64
N GLY A 147 -9.35 1.44 14.65
CA GLY A 147 -9.59 0.80 13.34
C GLY A 147 -9.39 -0.71 13.33
N HIS A 148 -9.61 -1.42 14.46
CA HIS A 148 -9.38 -2.86 14.58
C HIS A 148 -10.19 -3.73 13.60
N THR A 149 -11.29 -3.20 13.04
CA THR A 149 -12.01 -3.86 11.94
C THR A 149 -11.98 -2.97 10.71
N VAL A 150 -11.59 -3.55 9.58
CA VAL A 150 -11.58 -2.86 8.28
C VAL A 150 -12.07 -3.80 7.20
N ALA A 151 -12.94 -3.31 6.31
CA ALA A 151 -13.36 -3.99 5.10
C ALA A 151 -12.97 -3.15 3.88
N PHE A 152 -12.37 -3.78 2.87
CA PHE A 152 -11.77 -3.08 1.74
C PHE A 152 -11.66 -3.97 0.50
N SER A 153 -11.73 -3.34 -0.68
CA SER A 153 -11.48 -4.00 -1.97
C SER A 153 -9.98 -4.23 -2.15
N SER A 154 -9.56 -5.37 -2.70
CA SER A 154 -8.14 -5.73 -2.77
C SER A 154 -7.85 -6.82 -3.82
N TYR A 155 -6.64 -7.37 -3.78
CA TYR A 155 -6.05 -8.32 -4.72
C TYR A 155 -5.33 -9.47 -3.98
N PRO A 156 -5.12 -10.65 -4.59
CA PRO A 156 -4.29 -11.70 -4.01
C PRO A 156 -2.88 -11.20 -3.64
N GLY A 157 -2.38 -11.57 -2.45
CA GLY A 157 -1.01 -11.24 -2.01
C GLY A 157 -0.77 -9.80 -1.50
N ILE A 158 -1.66 -8.86 -1.81
CA ILE A 158 -1.61 -7.47 -1.31
C ILE A 158 -2.24 -7.40 0.08
N LEU A 159 -1.66 -6.67 1.04
CA LEU A 159 -2.14 -6.59 2.43
C LEU A 159 -3.06 -5.38 2.69
N PHE A 160 -3.09 -4.43 1.78
CA PHE A 160 -3.96 -3.25 1.80
C PHE A 160 -4.86 -3.24 0.56
N SER A 161 -5.61 -2.16 0.33
CA SER A 161 -6.56 -2.09 -0.78
C SER A 161 -5.86 -2.04 -2.15
N GLY A 162 -5.02 -1.04 -2.38
CA GLY A 162 -4.38 -0.79 -3.67
C GLY A 162 -5.34 -0.19 -4.70
N ASP A 163 -6.59 0.08 -4.30
CA ASP A 163 -7.61 0.71 -5.13
C ASP A 163 -7.58 2.25 -5.05
N ASP A 164 -7.72 2.92 -3.89
CA ASP A 164 -8.07 2.46 -2.52
C ASP A 164 -9.53 2.72 -2.10
N PHE A 165 -10.16 1.77 -1.39
CA PHE A 165 -11.46 1.97 -0.72
C PHE A 165 -11.61 1.13 0.55
N HIS A 166 -11.76 1.79 1.71
CA HIS A 166 -11.84 1.14 3.03
C HIS A 166 -13.03 1.65 3.85
N ILE A 167 -13.67 0.75 4.59
CA ILE A 167 -14.68 1.04 5.62
C ILE A 167 -14.15 0.53 6.96
N LEU A 168 -14.05 1.42 7.95
CA LEU A 168 -13.40 1.15 9.23
C LEU A 168 -14.41 1.11 10.40
N SER A 169 -14.11 0.34 11.45
CA SER A 169 -14.88 0.30 12.70
C SER A 169 -15.00 1.64 13.41
N THR A 170 -14.14 2.61 13.07
CA THR A 170 -14.20 3.98 13.59
C THR A 170 -15.35 4.81 13.01
N GLY A 171 -16.10 4.28 12.03
CA GLY A 171 -17.09 5.03 11.27
C GLY A 171 -16.49 5.85 10.13
N LEU A 172 -15.19 5.72 9.87
CA LEU A 172 -14.51 6.36 8.75
C LEU A 172 -14.62 5.52 7.47
N VAL A 173 -14.75 6.22 6.34
CA VAL A 173 -14.51 5.68 5.00
C VAL A 173 -13.31 6.40 4.43
N THR A 174 -12.31 5.68 3.92
CA THR A 174 -11.11 6.26 3.32
C THR A 174 -10.92 5.74 1.89
N LEU A 175 -10.69 6.66 0.97
CA LEU A 175 -10.49 6.41 -0.47
C LEU A 175 -9.55 7.48 -1.03
N GLU A 176 -8.88 7.18 -2.14
CA GLU A 176 -8.03 8.14 -2.86
C GLU A 176 -8.25 8.09 -4.38
N THR A 177 -7.62 9.02 -5.10
CA THR A 177 -7.41 8.93 -6.54
C THR A 177 -6.01 9.47 -6.83
N THR A 178 -5.16 8.67 -7.47
CA THR A 178 -3.77 9.04 -7.77
C THR A 178 -3.67 10.37 -8.53
N ILE A 179 -2.85 11.29 -8.04
CA ILE A 179 -2.56 12.58 -8.72
C ILE A 179 -1.22 12.58 -9.47
N GLY A 180 -0.34 11.62 -9.14
CA GLY A 180 1.03 11.52 -9.66
C GLY A 180 1.91 12.73 -9.37
N ASN A 181 3.10 12.75 -9.99
CA ASN A 181 3.97 13.92 -10.03
C ASN A 181 4.65 14.07 -11.40
N SER A 182 4.44 15.22 -12.05
CA SER A 182 5.07 15.56 -13.34
C SER A 182 6.21 16.57 -13.20
N ASN A 183 6.65 16.89 -11.98
CA ASN A 183 7.78 17.80 -11.75
C ASN A 183 9.03 17.02 -11.31
N PRO A 184 10.02 16.79 -12.21
CA PRO A 184 11.21 16.01 -11.88
C PRO A 184 12.07 16.62 -10.77
N ALA A 185 11.98 17.94 -10.56
CA ALA A 185 12.74 18.61 -9.50
C ALA A 185 12.31 18.18 -8.08
N LEU A 186 11.14 17.54 -7.94
CA LEU A 186 10.63 17.02 -6.67
C LEU A 186 11.14 15.59 -6.37
N TRP A 187 11.67 14.86 -7.35
CA TRP A 187 12.17 13.50 -7.14
C TRP A 187 13.35 13.41 -6.16
N LYS A 188 14.10 14.51 -5.98
CA LYS A 188 15.14 14.61 -4.95
C LYS A 188 14.63 14.42 -3.52
N ASN A 189 13.31 14.55 -3.30
CA ASN A 189 12.68 14.36 -2.00
C ASN A 189 12.30 12.89 -1.76
N ILE A 190 12.43 12.01 -2.77
CA ILE A 190 12.26 10.57 -2.61
C ILE A 190 13.57 9.99 -2.10
N THR A 191 13.63 9.77 -0.79
CA THR A 191 14.78 9.23 -0.09
C THR A 191 14.46 7.87 0.50
N ALA A 192 15.48 7.02 0.66
CA ALA A 192 15.30 5.71 1.30
C ALA A 192 15.01 5.85 2.81
N THR A 193 15.34 6.98 3.42
CA THR A 193 15.23 7.24 4.85
C THR A 193 14.45 8.52 5.11
N GLY A 194 13.65 8.54 6.18
CA GLY A 194 12.98 9.76 6.65
C GLY A 194 13.94 10.62 7.48
N GLU A 195 14.68 11.50 6.82
CA GLU A 195 15.42 12.64 7.38
C GLU A 195 15.08 13.92 6.60
#